data_AF-A0A959TMG2-F1
#
_entry.id   AF-A0A959TMG2-F1
#
_cell.length_a   1.000
_cell.length_b   1.000
_cell.length_c   1.000
_cell.angle_alpha   90.00
_cell.angle_beta   90.00
_cell.angle_gamma   90.00
#
_symmetry.space_group_name_H-M   'P 1'
#
loop_
_entity.id
_entity.type
_entity.pdbx_description
1 polymer ?
#
loop_
_entity_poly.entity_id
_entity_poly.type
_entity_poly.pdbx_seq_one_letter_code
_entity_poly.pdbx_strand_id
1 'polypeptide(L)'
;MKNRTLLLFAALSTAFSLAAQTDVPFQCGHDEVWRLGADAQNDPTLAERIDAANAELEAFTREFEQTGERGGGGYIVPIVFHIIHNNGPENIGDEQILDAVRILNDDFNRSNPDWDNVRPEFLDRVADVGIEFRLAGKDPQGNCTNGITRTVSALTNAGDEDMKALIV
;
A
#
# COMPACT_ATOMS: atom_id res chain seq x y z
N MET A 1 -59.50 34.18 -19.13
CA MET A 1 -59.01 33.85 -17.77
C MET A 1 -58.45 32.43 -17.79
N LYS A 2 -57.16 32.30 -17.44
CA LYS A 2 -56.58 31.24 -16.58
C LYS A 2 -57.02 29.79 -16.86
N ASN A 3 -56.19 28.83 -17.26
CA ASN A 3 -54.93 28.42 -16.61
C ASN A 3 -54.41 27.16 -17.36
N ARG A 4 -53.41 27.20 -18.25
CA ARG A 4 -51.95 27.22 -17.97
C ARG A 4 -51.38 26.16 -17.00
N THR A 5 -52.17 25.30 -16.36
CA THR A 5 -51.64 24.46 -15.24
C THR A 5 -51.43 22.97 -15.56
N LEU A 6 -51.81 22.46 -16.73
CA LEU A 6 -51.68 21.01 -17.02
C LEU A 6 -50.55 20.65 -18.00
N LEU A 7 -49.62 21.57 -18.27
CA LEU A 7 -48.31 21.26 -18.87
C LEU A 7 -47.22 21.09 -17.81
N LEU A 8 -47.56 21.20 -16.52
CA LEU A 8 -46.61 21.10 -15.40
C LEU A 8 -46.37 19.67 -14.91
N PHE A 9 -47.18 18.69 -15.31
CA PHE A 9 -46.99 17.29 -14.89
C PHE A 9 -46.09 16.46 -15.82
N ALA A 10 -45.79 16.95 -17.03
CA ALA A 10 -44.87 16.28 -17.96
C ALA A 10 -43.40 16.71 -17.78
N ALA A 11 -43.12 17.64 -16.87
CA ALA A 11 -41.78 18.17 -16.60
C ALA A 11 -41.15 17.65 -15.29
N LEU A 12 -41.78 16.68 -14.62
CA LEU A 12 -41.38 16.20 -13.28
C LEU A 12 -40.94 14.72 -13.25
N SER A 13 -40.37 14.22 -14.35
CA SER A 13 -39.77 12.87 -14.38
C SER A 13 -38.34 12.84 -14.94
N THR A 14 -37.72 14.00 -15.17
CA THR A 14 -36.30 14.11 -15.52
C THR A 14 -35.48 14.55 -14.31
N ALA A 15 -35.44 13.69 -13.30
CA ALA A 15 -34.41 13.74 -12.26
C ALA A 15 -33.86 12.32 -12.11
N PHE A 16 -33.30 11.80 -13.19
CA PHE A 16 -32.37 10.68 -13.09
C PHE A 16 -31.10 11.29 -12.49
N SER A 17 -30.96 11.17 -11.18
CA SER A 17 -29.73 11.54 -10.49
C SER A 17 -28.61 10.69 -11.09
N LEU A 18 -27.80 11.27 -11.98
CA LEU A 18 -26.44 10.79 -12.17
C LEU A 18 -25.75 10.97 -10.82
N ALA A 19 -25.75 9.93 -10.00
CA ALA A 19 -24.69 9.77 -9.03
C ALA A 19 -23.43 9.53 -9.88
N ALA A 20 -22.67 10.59 -10.12
CA ALA A 20 -21.30 10.42 -10.58
C ALA A 20 -20.61 9.57 -9.52
N GLN A 21 -20.16 8.37 -9.90
CA GLN A 21 -19.20 7.63 -9.11
C GLN A 21 -17.95 8.49 -9.08
N THR A 22 -17.75 9.22 -7.98
CA THR A 22 -16.45 9.81 -7.71
C THR A 22 -15.52 8.63 -7.47
N ASP A 23 -14.75 8.25 -8.49
CA ASP A 23 -13.54 7.47 -8.30
C ASP A 23 -12.70 8.27 -7.28
N VAL A 24 -12.69 7.82 -6.04
CA VAL A 24 -11.77 8.35 -5.04
C VAL A 24 -10.40 7.93 -5.55
N PRO A 25 -9.53 8.87 -5.96
CA PRO A 25 -8.20 8.52 -6.43
C PRO A 25 -7.51 7.71 -5.33
N PHE A 26 -6.82 6.63 -5.71
CA PHE A 26 -5.99 5.91 -4.76
C PHE A 26 -4.98 6.90 -4.14
N GLN A 27 -5.12 7.16 -2.84
CA GLN A 27 -4.25 8.09 -2.13
C GLN A 27 -3.10 7.32 -1.51
N CYS A 28 -1.87 7.62 -1.94
CA CYS A 28 -0.65 7.10 -1.34
C CYS A 28 0.10 8.26 -0.65
N GLY A 29 0.30 8.17 0.67
CA GLY A 29 1.02 9.18 1.44
C GLY A 29 2.55 9.13 1.29
N HIS A 30 3.09 8.13 0.58
CA HIS A 30 4.53 7.97 0.44
C HIS A 30 5.16 9.05 -0.46
N ASP A 31 4.49 9.42 -1.57
CA ASP A 31 5.06 10.28 -2.62
C ASP A 31 4.44 11.67 -2.69
N GLU A 32 3.75 12.11 -1.63
CA GLU A 32 3.13 13.42 -1.66
C GLU A 32 4.22 14.50 -1.65
N VAL A 33 4.34 15.25 -2.74
CA VAL A 33 5.28 16.38 -2.89
C VAL A 33 5.14 17.36 -1.71
N TRP A 34 3.94 17.49 -1.14
CA TRP A 34 3.68 18.27 0.07
C TRP A 34 4.38 17.72 1.30
N ARG A 35 4.47 16.40 1.47
CA ARG A 35 5.18 15.75 2.57
C ARG A 35 6.69 15.89 2.43
N LEU A 36 7.24 15.60 1.25
CA LEU A 36 8.68 15.82 0.98
C LEU A 36 9.07 17.30 1.13
N GLY A 37 8.22 18.22 0.69
CA GLY A 37 8.43 19.66 0.83
C GLY A 37 8.31 20.15 2.29
N ALA A 38 7.43 19.56 3.10
CA ALA A 38 7.33 19.84 4.53
C ALA A 38 8.51 19.26 5.31
N ASP A 39 8.91 18.03 4.99
CA ASP A 39 10.07 17.38 5.60
C ASP A 39 11.35 18.16 5.27
N ALA A 40 11.52 18.65 4.04
CA ALA A 40 12.66 19.49 3.66
C ALA A 40 12.67 20.87 4.35
N GLN A 41 11.50 21.41 4.72
CA GLN A 41 11.42 22.63 5.53
C GLN A 41 11.85 22.38 6.98
N ASN A 42 11.55 21.19 7.52
CA ASN A 42 11.90 20.80 8.89
C ASN A 42 13.34 20.26 9.01
N ASP A 43 13.84 19.61 7.96
CA ASP A 43 15.21 19.10 7.82
C ASP A 43 15.85 19.66 6.53
N PRO A 44 16.60 20.76 6.61
CA PRO A 44 17.24 21.37 5.44
C PRO A 44 18.31 20.47 4.80
N THR A 45 18.75 19.41 5.48
CA THR A 45 19.72 18.44 4.95
C THR A 45 19.08 17.26 4.22
N LEU A 46 17.75 17.15 4.23
CA LEU A 46 17.02 16.02 3.64
C LEU A 46 17.36 15.84 2.16
N ALA A 47 17.40 16.93 1.39
CA ALA A 47 17.72 16.89 -0.03
C ALA A 47 19.13 16.32 -0.28
N GLU A 48 20.13 16.79 0.49
CA GLU A 48 21.50 16.31 0.39
C GLU A 48 21.61 14.82 0.75
N ARG A 49 20.85 14.35 1.76
CA ARG A 49 20.80 12.94 2.16
C ARG A 49 20.15 12.06 1.11
N ILE A 50 19.08 12.53 0.45
CA ILE A 50 18.42 11.82 -0.66
C ILE A 50 19.39 11.71 -1.84
N ASP A 51 20.06 12.81 -2.21
CA ASP A 51 21.02 12.82 -3.31
C ASP A 51 22.20 11.89 -3.02
N ALA A 52 22.71 11.90 -1.79
CA ALA A 52 23.77 10.99 -1.36
C ALA A 52 23.33 9.52 -1.42
N ALA A 53 22.14 9.19 -0.91
CA ALA A 53 21.60 7.83 -0.95
C ALA A 53 21.34 7.33 -2.38
N ASN A 54 20.85 8.21 -3.27
CA ASN A 54 20.66 7.89 -4.68
C ASN A 54 22.01 7.64 -5.38
N ALA A 55 23.02 8.48 -5.11
CA ALA A 55 24.35 8.30 -5.67
C ALA A 55 25.00 6.98 -5.21
N GLU A 56 24.79 6.59 -3.95
CA GLU A 56 25.24 5.30 -3.41
C GLU A 56 24.52 4.12 -4.10
N LEU A 57 23.20 4.18 -4.23
CA LEU A 57 22.40 3.16 -4.92
C LEU A 57 22.83 2.98 -6.38
N GLU A 58 23.06 4.07 -7.10
CA GLU A 58 23.54 4.06 -8.49
C GLU A 58 24.94 3.47 -8.61
N ALA A 59 25.83 3.75 -7.65
CA ALA A 59 27.16 3.15 -7.62
C ALA A 59 27.08 1.64 -7.39
N PHE A 60 26.28 1.20 -6.41
CA PHE A 60 26.03 -0.21 -6.13
C PHE A 60 25.44 -0.94 -7.34
N THR A 61 24.43 -0.35 -7.99
CA THR A 61 23.74 -0.96 -9.14
C THR A 61 24.71 -1.18 -10.30
N ARG A 62 25.55 -0.19 -10.63
CA ARG A 62 26.58 -0.33 -11.69
C ARG A 62 27.59 -1.44 -11.40
N GLU A 63 27.94 -1.66 -10.13
CA GLU A 63 28.83 -2.75 -9.74
C GLU A 63 28.11 -4.10 -9.82
N PHE A 64 26.91 -4.18 -9.28
CA PHE A 64 26.07 -5.38 -9.28
C PHE A 64 25.73 -5.87 -10.70
N GLU A 65 25.50 -4.97 -11.65
CA GLU A 65 25.29 -5.33 -13.05
C GLU A 65 26.51 -6.02 -13.70
N GLN A 66 27.73 -5.69 -13.23
CA GLN A 66 28.98 -6.25 -13.76
C GLN A 66 29.30 -7.62 -13.19
N THR A 67 28.83 -7.94 -11.97
CA THR A 67 29.08 -9.26 -11.36
C THR A 67 28.31 -10.37 -12.08
N GLY A 68 27.22 -10.03 -12.76
CA GLY A 68 26.32 -11.00 -13.40
C GLY A 68 25.57 -11.89 -12.41
N GLU A 69 25.78 -11.70 -11.10
CA GLU A 69 25.02 -12.35 -10.04
C GLU A 69 23.66 -11.67 -9.92
N ARG A 70 22.72 -12.06 -10.78
CA ARG A 70 21.33 -11.70 -10.56
C ARG A 70 20.83 -12.54 -9.39
N GLY A 71 20.56 -11.90 -8.26
CA GLY A 71 19.81 -12.53 -7.17
C GLY A 71 18.62 -13.30 -7.76
N GLY A 72 18.46 -14.54 -7.32
CA GLY A 72 17.47 -15.48 -7.85
C GLY A 72 17.28 -16.70 -6.95
N GLY A 73 17.68 -16.58 -5.69
CA GLY A 73 17.36 -17.53 -4.65
C GLY A 73 16.16 -16.99 -3.86
N GLY A 74 15.25 -17.88 -3.45
CA GLY A 74 14.09 -17.50 -2.66
C GLY A 74 14.50 -16.73 -1.39
N TYR A 75 14.18 -15.44 -1.33
CA TYR A 75 14.38 -14.62 -0.15
C TYR A 75 13.15 -14.72 0.74
N ILE A 76 13.33 -15.19 1.97
CA ILE A 76 12.23 -15.24 2.94
C ILE A 76 12.28 -13.98 3.79
N VAL A 77 11.24 -13.16 3.68
CA VAL A 77 11.05 -11.95 4.50
C VAL A 77 10.05 -12.27 5.62
N PRO A 78 10.51 -12.36 6.88
CA PRO A 78 9.61 -12.48 8.01
C PRO A 78 8.88 -11.16 8.23
N ILE A 79 7.56 -11.20 8.35
CA ILE A 79 6.70 -10.01 8.53
C ILE A 79 5.84 -10.10 9.78
N VAL A 80 5.47 -8.94 10.30
CA VAL A 80 4.55 -8.79 11.43
C VAL A 80 3.45 -7.82 11.03
N PHE A 81 2.20 -8.19 11.28
CA PHE A 81 1.04 -7.30 11.13
C PHE A 81 0.70 -6.67 12.48
N HIS A 82 0.71 -5.34 12.54
CA HIS A 82 0.27 -4.59 13.70
C HIS A 82 -1.13 -4.02 13.45
N ILE A 83 -2.15 -4.71 13.98
CA ILE A 83 -3.55 -4.28 13.85
C ILE A 83 -3.86 -3.30 14.97
N ILE A 84 -4.09 -2.05 14.62
CA ILE A 84 -4.56 -1.04 15.57
C ILE A 84 -6.05 -0.90 15.38
N HIS A 85 -6.81 -0.97 16.47
CA HIS A 85 -8.27 -0.96 16.41
C HIS A 85 -8.89 -0.24 17.61
N ASN A 86 -10.14 0.19 17.49
CA ASN A 86 -10.96 0.74 18.57
C ASN A 86 -12.22 -0.11 18.80
N ASN A 87 -12.02 -1.43 18.86
CA ASN A 87 -13.07 -2.46 19.07
C ASN A 87 -14.18 -2.48 18.00
N GLY A 88 -13.92 -1.95 16.82
CA GLY A 88 -14.81 -1.93 15.67
C GLY A 88 -14.35 -2.86 14.53
N PRO A 89 -14.90 -2.65 13.30
CA PRO A 89 -14.61 -3.48 12.12
C PRO A 89 -13.15 -3.44 11.65
N GLU A 90 -12.39 -2.43 12.07
CA GLU A 90 -10.95 -2.31 11.82
C GLU A 90 -10.12 -3.40 12.53
N ASN A 91 -10.69 -4.09 13.54
CA ASN A 91 -10.12 -5.29 14.13
C ASN A 91 -10.32 -6.51 13.21
N ILE A 92 -9.66 -6.51 12.06
CA ILE A 92 -9.84 -7.51 11.00
C ILE A 92 -9.48 -8.93 11.45
N GLY A 93 -10.12 -9.94 10.87
CA GLY A 93 -9.85 -11.36 11.16
C GLY A 93 -8.46 -11.80 10.66
N ASP A 94 -7.93 -12.87 11.26
CA ASP A 94 -6.65 -13.47 10.85
C ASP A 94 -6.73 -13.97 9.40
N GLU A 95 -7.90 -14.39 8.94
CA GLU A 95 -8.12 -14.85 7.56
C GLU A 95 -7.83 -13.75 6.53
N GLN A 96 -8.22 -12.51 6.84
CA GLN A 96 -7.95 -11.36 5.97
C GLN A 96 -6.46 -11.02 5.94
N ILE A 97 -5.77 -11.18 7.07
CA ILE A 97 -4.32 -10.98 7.16
C ILE A 97 -3.60 -12.05 6.33
N LEU A 98 -3.99 -13.31 6.47
CA LEU A 98 -3.42 -14.42 5.69
C LEU A 98 -3.67 -14.26 4.19
N ASP A 99 -4.83 -13.73 3.79
CA ASP A 99 -5.12 -13.42 2.39
C ASP A 99 -4.21 -12.30 1.84
N ALA A 100 -3.91 -11.27 2.65
CA ALA A 100 -2.94 -10.24 2.28
C ALA A 100 -1.53 -10.83 2.08
N VAL A 101 -1.11 -11.76 2.96
CA VAL A 101 0.16 -12.49 2.79
C VAL A 101 0.16 -13.33 1.53
N ARG A 102 -0.95 -13.99 1.19
CA ARG A 102 -1.10 -14.72 -0.07
C ARG A 102 -0.92 -13.78 -1.28
N ILE A 103 -1.61 -12.64 -1.30
CA ILE A 103 -1.52 -11.65 -2.40
C ILE A 103 -0.08 -11.15 -2.57
N LEU A 104 0.61 -10.81 -1.47
CA LEU A 104 2.02 -10.40 -1.54
C LEU A 104 2.90 -11.48 -2.19
N ASN A 105 2.71 -12.74 -1.80
CA ASN A 105 3.47 -13.83 -2.42
C ASN A 105 3.09 -14.05 -3.89
N ASP A 106 1.80 -13.90 -4.24
CA ASP A 106 1.32 -14.04 -5.60
C ASP A 106 1.95 -12.98 -6.53
N ASP A 107 1.92 -11.71 -6.12
CA ASP A 107 2.40 -10.57 -6.89
C ASP A 107 3.94 -10.57 -7.04
N PHE A 108 4.67 -10.86 -5.95
CA PHE A 108 6.14 -10.84 -5.98
C PHE A 108 6.73 -12.04 -6.71
N ASN A 109 5.99 -13.14 -6.89
CA ASN A 109 6.48 -14.34 -7.56
C ASN A 109 5.77 -14.63 -8.88
N ARG A 110 5.04 -13.65 -9.45
CA ARG A 110 4.30 -13.79 -10.72
C ARG A 110 3.38 -15.02 -10.71
N SER A 111 2.75 -15.28 -9.58
CA SER A 111 1.77 -16.36 -9.43
C SER A 111 0.34 -15.82 -9.29
N ASN A 112 0.16 -14.50 -9.34
CA ASN A 112 -1.13 -13.85 -9.48
C ASN A 112 -1.82 -14.26 -10.80
N PRO A 113 -3.09 -14.71 -10.79
CA PRO A 113 -3.74 -15.29 -11.98
C PRO A 113 -3.87 -14.37 -13.19
N ASP A 114 -3.74 -13.06 -12.99
CA ASP A 114 -3.97 -12.00 -13.97
C ASP A 114 -2.69 -11.36 -14.51
N TRP A 115 -1.51 -11.93 -14.22
CA TRP A 115 -0.22 -11.39 -14.66
C TRP A 115 -0.13 -11.22 -16.18
N ASP A 116 -0.86 -12.03 -16.96
CA ASP A 116 -0.86 -12.04 -18.42
C ASP A 116 -1.76 -10.96 -19.04
N ASN A 117 -2.52 -10.22 -18.24
CA ASN A 117 -3.27 -9.04 -18.68
C ASN A 117 -2.39 -7.81 -18.96
N VAL A 118 -1.08 -7.90 -18.66
CA VAL A 118 -0.10 -6.86 -18.96
C VAL A 118 -0.05 -6.58 -20.46
N ARG A 119 0.07 -5.30 -20.86
CA ARG A 119 0.14 -4.93 -22.27
C ARG A 119 1.32 -5.63 -22.97
N PRO A 120 1.17 -6.08 -24.23
CA PRO A 120 2.21 -6.85 -24.92
C PRO A 120 3.60 -6.20 -24.89
N GLU A 121 3.66 -4.88 -25.03
CA GLU A 121 4.89 -4.07 -24.95
C GLU A 121 5.63 -4.09 -23.59
N PHE A 122 5.05 -4.67 -22.53
CA PHE A 122 5.68 -4.81 -21.21
C PHE A 122 5.83 -6.26 -20.74
N LEU A 123 5.39 -7.24 -21.52
CA LEU A 123 5.44 -8.66 -21.13
C LEU A 123 6.88 -9.16 -20.90
N ASP A 124 7.85 -8.60 -21.61
CA ASP A 124 9.28 -8.91 -21.46
C ASP A 124 9.89 -8.39 -20.15
N ARG A 125 9.17 -7.53 -19.43
CA ARG A 125 9.58 -6.96 -18.14
C ARG A 125 8.88 -7.61 -16.95
N VAL A 126 7.92 -8.51 -17.18
CA VAL A 126 7.25 -9.25 -16.10
C VAL A 126 8.24 -10.25 -15.49
N ALA A 127 8.45 -10.15 -14.18
CA ALA A 127 9.44 -10.94 -13.46
C ALA A 127 8.80 -11.74 -12.32
N ASP A 128 9.35 -12.93 -12.09
CA ASP A 128 9.30 -13.59 -10.77
C ASP A 128 10.48 -13.04 -9.97
N VAL A 129 10.17 -12.32 -8.88
CA VAL A 129 11.18 -11.65 -8.04
C VAL A 129 11.82 -12.64 -7.06
N GLY A 130 11.15 -13.76 -6.74
CA GLY A 130 11.65 -14.77 -5.80
C GLY A 130 11.64 -14.31 -4.34
N ILE A 131 10.67 -13.50 -3.92
CA ILE A 131 10.51 -13.04 -2.53
C ILE A 131 9.30 -13.73 -1.91
N GLU A 132 9.52 -14.43 -0.79
CA GLU A 132 8.49 -15.08 -0.01
C GLU A 132 8.25 -14.35 1.32
N PHE A 133 7.03 -13.91 1.56
CA PHE A 133 6.61 -13.30 2.81
C PHE A 133 6.01 -14.35 3.74
N ARG A 134 6.52 -14.43 4.97
CA ARG A 134 6.01 -15.32 6.01
C ARG A 134 5.75 -14.57 7.29
N LEU A 135 4.62 -14.84 7.96
CA LEU A 135 4.41 -14.32 9.31
C LEU A 135 5.54 -14.80 10.23
N ALA A 136 6.06 -13.88 11.03
CA ALA A 136 7.14 -14.18 11.97
C ALA A 136 6.69 -15.23 12.99
N GLY A 137 7.50 -16.26 13.20
CA GLY A 137 7.26 -17.27 14.24
C GLY A 137 7.89 -16.92 15.59
N LYS A 138 8.77 -15.92 15.62
CA LYS A 138 9.44 -15.42 16.83
C LYS A 138 9.39 -13.90 16.91
N ASP A 139 9.17 -13.38 18.10
CA ASP A 139 9.27 -11.95 18.39
C ASP A 139 10.75 -11.50 18.57
N PRO A 140 11.03 -10.20 18.71
CA PRO A 140 12.40 -9.70 18.92
C PRO A 140 13.09 -10.24 20.18
N GLN A 141 12.33 -10.69 21.19
CA GLN A 141 12.84 -11.31 22.42
C GLN A 141 13.02 -12.83 22.28
N GLY A 142 12.65 -13.41 21.14
CA GLY A 142 12.78 -14.82 20.80
C GLY A 142 11.60 -15.70 21.25
N ASN A 143 10.52 -15.12 21.78
CA ASN A 143 9.32 -15.87 22.17
C ASN A 143 8.50 -16.26 20.94
N CYS A 144 7.70 -17.34 21.06
CA CYS A 144 6.78 -17.74 20.00
C CYS A 144 5.70 -16.69 19.75
N THR A 145 5.47 -16.36 18.49
CA THR A 145 4.40 -15.47 18.03
C THR A 145 3.77 -16.04 16.75
N ASN A 146 2.57 -15.58 16.41
CA ASN A 146 1.93 -15.81 15.12
C ASN A 146 2.18 -14.67 14.12
N GLY A 147 3.00 -13.68 14.49
CA GLY A 147 3.32 -12.53 13.62
C GLY A 147 2.18 -11.52 13.52
N ILE A 148 1.21 -11.54 14.44
CA ILE A 148 0.07 -10.62 14.46
C ILE A 148 -0.04 -10.01 15.85
N THR A 149 0.01 -8.67 15.94
CA THR A 149 -0.28 -7.94 17.19
C THR A 149 -1.57 -7.16 17.05
N ARG A 150 -2.30 -6.98 18.15
CA ARG A 150 -3.55 -6.21 18.19
C ARG A 150 -3.48 -5.17 19.30
N THR A 151 -3.54 -3.89 18.95
CA THR A 151 -3.43 -2.76 19.88
C THR A 151 -4.72 -1.95 19.87
N VAL A 152 -5.37 -1.83 21.03
CA VAL A 152 -6.58 -1.00 21.15
C VAL A 152 -6.18 0.47 21.27
N SER A 153 -6.63 1.34 20.37
CA SER A 153 -6.37 2.78 20.40
C SER A 153 -7.43 3.59 19.67
N ALA A 154 -7.75 4.77 20.22
CA ALA A 154 -8.59 5.76 19.54
C ALA A 154 -7.90 6.36 18.29
N LEU A 155 -6.58 6.22 18.16
CA LEU A 155 -5.81 6.67 16.99
C LEU A 155 -5.93 5.74 15.78
N THR A 156 -6.81 4.73 15.82
CA THR A 156 -6.96 3.74 14.75
C THR A 156 -7.21 4.33 13.35
N ASN A 157 -7.79 5.53 13.27
CA ASN A 157 -8.09 6.23 12.01
C ASN A 157 -7.26 7.50 11.83
N ALA A 158 -6.22 7.74 12.65
CA ALA A 158 -5.41 8.94 12.59
C ALA A 158 -4.51 8.96 11.34
N GLY A 159 -3.87 7.82 11.03
CA GLY A 159 -3.03 7.66 9.84
C GLY A 159 -1.75 8.51 9.84
N ASP A 160 -1.32 8.98 11.00
CA ASP A 160 -0.15 9.85 11.20
C ASP A 160 1.01 9.12 11.89
N GLU A 161 2.09 9.85 12.18
CA GLU A 161 3.28 9.32 12.85
C GLU A 161 3.01 8.91 14.31
N ASP A 162 2.04 9.54 14.98
CA ASP A 162 1.68 9.23 16.37
C ASP A 162 1.15 7.80 16.50
N MET A 163 0.47 7.30 15.47
CA MET A 163 0.03 5.91 15.39
C MET A 163 1.20 4.91 15.48
N LYS A 164 2.38 5.25 14.93
CA LYS A 164 3.54 4.35 14.93
C LYS A 164 4.12 4.14 16.32
N ALA A 165 3.99 5.13 17.20
CA ALA A 165 4.44 5.05 18.59
C ALA A 165 3.65 4.02 19.44
N LEU A 166 2.53 3.50 18.92
CA LEU A 166 1.72 2.48 19.59
C LEU A 166 2.32 1.06 19.46
N ILE A 167 3.30 0.87 18.57
CA ILE A 167 3.98 -0.40 18.35
C ILE A 167 5.29 -0.35 19.13
N VAL A 168 5.50 -1.33 20.02
CA VAL A 168 6.66 -1.42 20.92
C VAL A 168 7.40 -2.73 20.71
#